data_AF-A0AAJ2C119-F1
#
_entry.id   AF-A0AAJ2C119-F1
#
_cell.length_a   1.000
_cell.length_b   1.000
_cell.length_c   1.000
_cell.angle_alpha   90.00
_cell.angle_beta   90.00
_cell.angle_gamma   90.00
#
_symmetry.space_group_name_H-M   'P 1'
#
loop_
_entity.id
_entity.type
_entity.pdbx_description
1 polymer ?
#
loop_
_entity_poly.entity_id
_entity_poly.type
_entity_poly.pdbx_seq_one_letter_code
_entity_poly.pdbx_strand_id
1 'polypeptide(L)'
;MILEEQTQQVTENLYITNNEVEILDSLVDSKNMFYDFSKNKVVSFIKEMDFNLILYNSSERDRGFTMYVVKNFCEHEEELVLLRNVFNSIISNGVNQYMMRIAKSKVEDIFYMANTFRALFKKPRPDQDYDVIHPSLPSSFTY
;
A
#
# COMPACT_ATOMS: atom_id res chain seq x y z
N MET A 1 25.25 17.61 -3.49
CA MET A 1 24.99 16.16 -3.62
C MET A 1 23.61 16.07 -4.23
N ILE A 2 23.52 15.69 -5.51
CA ILE A 2 22.23 15.58 -6.19
C ILE A 2 21.62 14.28 -5.66
N LEU A 3 20.52 14.36 -4.91
CA LEU A 3 19.73 13.16 -4.62
C LEU A 3 19.20 12.68 -5.97
N GLU A 4 19.74 11.58 -6.48
CA GLU A 4 19.13 10.93 -7.64
C GLU A 4 17.74 10.47 -7.22
N GLU A 5 16.71 11.07 -7.83
CA GLU A 5 15.34 10.58 -7.75
C GLU A 5 15.32 9.21 -8.44
N GLN A 6 15.23 8.16 -7.62
CA GLN A 6 15.27 6.79 -8.10
C GLN A 6 13.90 6.14 -7.94
N THR A 7 13.25 5.88 -9.07
CA THR A 7 12.19 4.87 -9.17
C THR A 7 12.83 3.55 -9.55
N GLN A 8 12.70 2.56 -8.69
CA GLN A 8 13.19 1.20 -8.91
C GLN A 8 12.00 0.26 -9.13
N GLN A 9 11.91 -0.29 -10.33
CA GLN A 9 10.99 -1.37 -10.64
C GLN A 9 11.50 -2.67 -9.98
N VAL A 10 10.67 -3.34 -9.18
CA VAL A 10 11.02 -4.60 -8.49
C VAL A 10 10.47 -5.81 -9.26
N THR A 11 9.20 -5.74 -9.64
CA THR A 11 8.51 -6.68 -10.53
C THR A 11 7.67 -5.86 -11.52
N GLU A 12 6.85 -6.46 -12.40
CA GLU A 12 5.95 -5.68 -13.25
C GLU A 12 4.91 -4.86 -12.45
N ASN A 13 4.49 -5.38 -11.29
CA ASN A 13 3.41 -4.84 -10.49
C ASN A 13 3.85 -4.21 -9.16
N LEU A 14 5.14 -4.27 -8.81
CA LEU A 14 5.71 -3.63 -7.63
C LEU A 14 6.85 -2.69 -8.04
N TYR A 15 6.77 -1.43 -7.61
CA TYR A 15 7.87 -0.49 -7.70
C TYR A 15 8.08 0.27 -6.38
N ILE A 16 9.28 0.83 -6.25
CA ILE A 16 9.73 1.62 -5.13
C ILE A 16 10.17 2.97 -5.66
N THR A 17 9.82 4.06 -5.00
CA THR A 17 10.31 5.40 -5.34
C THR A 17 10.73 6.15 -4.08
N ASN A 18 11.80 6.91 -4.21
CA ASN A 18 12.23 7.90 -3.21
C ASN A 18 12.09 9.34 -3.77
N ASN A 19 11.34 9.52 -4.86
CA ASN A 19 11.05 10.85 -5.41
C ASN A 19 10.14 11.62 -4.44
N GLU A 20 10.71 12.59 -3.72
CA GLU A 20 9.97 13.31 -2.67
C GLU A 20 8.78 14.10 -3.22
N VAL A 21 8.89 14.65 -4.44
CA VAL A 21 7.81 15.43 -5.07
C VAL A 21 6.61 14.51 -5.33
N GLU A 22 6.85 13.37 -5.96
CA GLU A 22 5.82 12.36 -6.25
C GLU A 22 5.13 11.86 -4.97
N ILE A 23 5.91 11.61 -3.92
CA ILE A 23 5.43 11.10 -2.65
C ILE A 23 4.60 12.15 -1.91
N LEU A 24 5.07 13.40 -1.89
CA LEU A 24 4.36 14.51 -1.25
C LEU A 24 3.04 14.81 -1.95
N ASP A 25 3.03 14.84 -3.28
CA ASP A 25 1.80 15.01 -4.08
C ASP A 25 0.81 13.88 -3.76
N SER A 26 1.29 12.63 -3.71
CA SER A 26 0.47 11.46 -3.36
C SER A 26 -0.10 11.54 -1.93
N LEU A 27 0.67 12.06 -0.97
CA LEU A 27 0.22 12.27 0.41
C LEU A 27 -0.84 13.39 0.51
N VAL A 28 -0.69 14.47 -0.24
CA VAL A 28 -1.64 15.59 -0.27
C VAL A 28 -2.96 15.15 -0.92
N ASP A 29 -2.88 14.53 -2.10
CA ASP A 29 -4.06 14.06 -2.85
C ASP A 29 -4.89 13.06 -2.04
N SER A 30 -4.22 12.16 -1.32
CA SER A 30 -4.87 11.14 -0.49
C SER A 30 -5.30 11.66 0.89
N LYS A 31 -5.05 12.93 1.21
CA LYS A 31 -5.31 13.56 2.53
C LYS A 31 -4.58 12.86 3.70
N ASN A 32 -3.40 12.29 3.43
CA ASN A 32 -2.58 11.56 4.40
C ASN A 32 -1.29 12.30 4.80
N MET A 33 -1.16 13.58 4.44
CA MET A 33 0.01 14.39 4.73
C MET A 33 0.37 14.41 6.23
N PHE A 34 1.66 14.24 6.52
CA PHE A 34 2.16 14.31 7.88
C PHE A 34 2.28 15.77 8.32
N TYR A 35 1.84 16.07 9.55
CA TYR A 35 2.01 17.39 10.17
C TYR A 35 3.26 17.49 11.05
N ASP A 36 3.90 16.35 11.34
CA ASP A 36 5.05 16.23 12.22
C ASP A 36 6.08 15.28 11.61
N PHE A 37 7.28 15.78 11.33
CA PHE A 37 8.39 15.05 10.73
C PHE A 37 9.51 14.73 11.74
N SER A 38 9.25 14.92 13.04
CA SER A 38 10.23 14.63 14.11
C SER A 38 10.38 13.14 14.43
N LYS A 39 9.48 12.30 13.90
CA LYS A 39 9.42 10.86 14.16
C LYS A 39 9.21 10.08 12.88
N ASN A 40 9.61 8.82 12.90
CA ASN A 40 9.32 7.89 11.81
C ASN A 40 7.80 7.78 11.59
N LYS A 41 7.37 7.76 10.34
CA LYS A 41 5.96 7.60 9.96
C LYS A 41 5.80 6.46 8.97
N VAL A 42 4.62 5.84 9.05
CA VAL A 42 4.16 4.84 8.09
C VAL A 42 2.71 5.16 7.80
N VAL A 43 2.36 5.28 6.53
CA VAL A 43 0.97 5.42 6.10
C VAL A 43 0.74 4.57 4.87
N SER A 44 -0.48 4.07 4.74
CA SER A 44 -0.91 3.34 3.57
C SER A 44 -2.28 3.80 3.13
N PHE A 45 -2.49 3.84 1.84
CA PHE A 45 -3.78 4.18 1.24
C PHE A 45 -3.93 3.47 -0.10
N ILE A 46 -5.17 3.47 -0.60
CA ILE A 46 -5.48 2.94 -1.91
C ILE A 46 -5.80 4.12 -2.82
N LYS A 47 -5.11 4.18 -3.96
CA LYS A 47 -5.37 5.17 -5.02
C LYS A 47 -5.82 4.37 -6.24
N GLU A 48 -7.05 4.61 -6.67
CA GLU A 48 -7.71 3.82 -7.72
C GLU A 48 -7.78 2.33 -7.33
N MET A 49 -6.86 1.51 -7.83
CA MET A 49 -6.73 0.09 -7.50
C MET A 49 -5.35 -0.29 -6.96
N ASP A 50 -4.50 0.70 -6.75
CA ASP A 50 -3.11 0.49 -6.34
C ASP A 50 -2.98 0.67 -4.83
N PHE A 51 -2.25 -0.25 -4.20
CA PHE A 51 -1.88 -0.12 -2.81
C PHE A 51 -0.59 0.68 -2.70
N ASN A 52 -0.67 1.81 -2.00
CA ASN A 52 0.45 2.71 -1.77
C ASN A 52 0.84 2.64 -0.30
N LEU A 53 2.13 2.44 -0.02
CA LEU A 53 2.70 2.38 1.32
C LEU A 53 3.90 3.32 1.41
N ILE A 54 3.80 4.35 2.24
CA ILE A 54 4.82 5.38 2.40
C ILE A 54 5.43 5.27 3.79
N LEU A 55 6.75 5.24 3.81
CA LEU A 55 7.58 5.30 5.01
C LEU A 55 8.32 6.63 5.00
N TYR A 56 8.39 7.27 6.15
CA TYR A 56 9.28 8.41 6.38
C TYR A 56 10.21 8.07 7.53
N ASN A 57 11.52 8.10 7.27
CA ASN A 57 12.54 7.94 8.30
C ASN A 57 13.00 9.33 8.78
N SER A 58 12.94 9.56 10.09
CA SER A 58 13.29 10.85 10.71
C SER A 58 14.76 10.96 11.11
N SER A 59 15.46 9.83 11.17
CA SER A 59 16.87 9.74 11.58
C SER A 59 17.77 10.54 10.65
N GLU A 60 18.65 11.39 11.19
CA GLU A 60 19.50 12.29 10.38
C GLU A 60 20.40 11.58 9.36
N ARG A 61 20.79 10.33 9.64
CA ARG A 61 21.67 9.56 8.75
C ARG A 61 20.96 8.99 7.53
N ASP A 62 19.65 8.82 7.62
CA ASP A 62 18.83 8.11 6.63
C ASP A 62 17.47 8.80 6.53
N ARG A 63 17.48 10.14 6.59
CA ARG A 63 16.25 10.93 6.56
C ARG A 63 15.72 10.93 5.14
N GLY A 64 14.44 10.65 4.99
CA GLY A 64 13.78 10.72 3.70
C GLY A 64 12.53 9.87 3.63
N PHE A 65 11.93 9.90 2.46
CA PHE A 65 10.77 9.09 2.12
C PHE A 65 11.14 7.86 1.30
N THR A 66 10.35 6.82 1.49
CA THR A 66 10.30 5.68 0.58
C THR A 66 8.84 5.29 0.39
N MET A 67 8.42 5.19 -0.87
CA MET A 67 7.09 4.72 -1.24
C MET A 67 7.19 3.40 -1.98
N TYR A 68 6.38 2.43 -1.55
CA TYR A 68 6.14 1.17 -2.23
C TYR A 68 4.76 1.22 -2.85
N VAL A 69 4.66 0.82 -4.12
CA VAL A 69 3.38 0.79 -4.84
C VAL A 69 3.18 -0.58 -5.45
N VAL A 70 2.09 -1.24 -5.06
CA VAL A 70 1.61 -2.49 -5.65
C VAL A 70 0.44 -2.16 -6.56
N LYS A 71 0.68 -2.28 -7.86
CA LYS A 71 -0.31 -2.02 -8.91
C LYS A 71 -1.38 -3.09 -8.91
N ASN A 72 -2.65 -2.66 -8.93
CA ASN A 72 -3.80 -3.54 -8.98
C ASN A 72 -3.64 -4.71 -7.99
N PHE A 73 -3.36 -4.40 -6.72
CA PHE A 73 -2.98 -5.38 -5.69
C PHE A 73 -4.01 -6.49 -5.50
N CYS A 74 -5.26 -6.23 -5.88
CA CYS A 74 -6.35 -7.18 -5.86
C CYS A 74 -6.16 -8.30 -6.88
N GLU A 75 -5.47 -8.08 -8.00
CA GLU A 75 -5.18 -9.12 -8.98
C GLU A 75 -3.76 -9.68 -8.82
N HIS A 76 -2.89 -8.99 -8.09
CA HIS A 76 -1.48 -9.34 -7.87
C HIS A 76 -1.14 -9.49 -6.37
N GLU A 77 -1.83 -10.37 -5.66
CA GLU A 77 -1.63 -10.58 -4.21
C GLU A 77 -0.23 -11.09 -3.87
N GLU A 78 0.42 -11.79 -4.80
CA GLU A 78 1.79 -12.28 -4.68
C GLU A 78 2.80 -11.15 -4.41
N GLU A 79 2.52 -9.94 -4.90
CA GLU A 79 3.36 -8.77 -4.67
C GLU A 79 3.25 -8.27 -3.22
N LEU A 80 2.07 -8.39 -2.61
CA LEU A 80 1.89 -8.13 -1.18
C LEU A 80 2.66 -9.16 -0.34
N VAL A 81 2.65 -10.43 -0.76
CA VAL A 81 3.44 -11.49 -0.11
C VAL A 81 4.94 -11.21 -0.23
N LEU A 82 5.41 -10.79 -1.41
CA LEU A 82 6.80 -10.40 -1.63
C LEU A 82 7.19 -9.24 -0.70
N LEU A 83 6.39 -8.17 -0.67
CA LEU A 83 6.66 -6.98 0.14
C LEU A 83 6.66 -7.31 1.65
N ARG A 84 5.73 -8.16 2.10
CA ARG A 84 5.72 -8.70 3.46
C ARG A 84 7.01 -9.44 3.81
N ASN A 85 7.52 -10.25 2.88
CA ASN A 85 8.77 -10.99 3.08
C ASN A 85 9.99 -10.08 3.12
N VAL A 86 10.02 -9.03 2.28
CA VAL A 86 11.05 -7.98 2.35
C VAL A 86 11.09 -7.35 3.74
N PHE A 87 9.94 -6.94 4.29
CA PHE A 87 9.90 -6.37 5.64
C PHE A 87 10.31 -7.37 6.72
N ASN A 88 9.94 -8.65 6.60
CA ASN A 88 10.42 -9.70 7.52
C ASN A 88 11.95 -9.80 7.53
N SER A 89 12.59 -9.77 6.37
CA SER A 89 14.04 -9.78 6.27
C SER A 89 14.69 -8.54 6.89
N ILE A 90 14.14 -7.35 6.64
CA ILE A 90 14.66 -6.10 7.23
C ILE A 90 14.52 -6.11 8.75
N ILE A 91 13.37 -6.55 9.29
CA ILE A 91 13.14 -6.69 10.73
C ILE A 91 14.18 -7.65 11.35
N SER A 92 14.43 -8.77 10.69
CA SER A 92 15.40 -9.79 11.14
C SER A 92 16.83 -9.25 11.18
N ASN A 93 17.17 -8.32 10.28
CA ASN A 93 18.46 -7.64 10.22
C ASN A 93 18.61 -6.48 11.24
N GLY A 94 17.59 -6.19 12.04
CA GLY A 94 17.68 -5.20 13.12
C GLY A 94 17.50 -3.73 12.69
N VAL A 95 17.23 -3.46 11.42
CA VAL A 95 17.11 -2.09 10.90
C VAL A 95 15.70 -1.56 11.10
N ASN A 96 15.56 -0.41 11.77
CA ASN A 96 14.28 0.31 11.95
C ASN A 96 13.09 -0.60 12.34
N GLN A 97 13.32 -1.57 13.22
CA GLN A 97 12.40 -2.69 13.47
C GLN A 97 10.95 -2.26 13.76
N TYR A 98 10.75 -1.20 14.55
CA TYR A 98 9.42 -0.71 14.89
C TYR A 98 8.65 -0.21 13.65
N MET A 99 9.30 0.65 12.83
CA MET A 99 8.72 1.16 11.59
C MET A 99 8.41 0.03 10.62
N MET A 100 9.34 -0.93 10.47
CA MET A 100 9.17 -2.07 9.57
C MET A 100 8.06 -3.02 10.03
N ARG A 101 7.86 -3.19 11.34
CA ARG A 101 6.72 -3.96 11.87
C ARG A 101 5.39 -3.30 11.54
N ILE A 102 5.30 -1.97 11.63
CA ILE A 102 4.08 -1.24 11.23
C ILE A 102 3.84 -1.38 9.73
N ALA A 103 4.88 -1.18 8.91
CA ALA A 103 4.80 -1.34 7.46
C ALA A 103 4.31 -2.73 7.07
N LYS A 104 4.90 -3.78 7.66
CA LYS A 104 4.44 -5.16 7.49
C LYS A 104 2.98 -5.34 7.87
N SER A 105 2.54 -4.81 9.02
CA SER A 105 1.15 -4.92 9.46
C SER A 105 0.19 -4.30 8.44
N LYS A 106 0.54 -3.16 7.84
CA LYS A 106 -0.28 -2.52 6.79
C LYS A 106 -0.39 -3.38 5.54
N VAL A 107 0.69 -4.05 5.14
CA VAL A 107 0.66 -4.99 4.01
C VAL A 107 -0.23 -6.20 4.34
N GLU A 108 -0.11 -6.75 5.54
CA GLU A 108 -0.94 -7.89 5.99
C GLU A 108 -2.43 -7.52 6.04
N ASP A 109 -2.78 -6.34 6.57
CA ASP A 109 -4.16 -5.84 6.59
C ASP A 109 -4.77 -5.83 5.18
N ILE A 110 -4.05 -5.28 4.21
CA ILE A 110 -4.52 -5.20 2.82
C ILE A 110 -4.57 -6.56 2.14
N PHE A 111 -3.58 -7.42 2.38
CA PHE A 111 -3.59 -8.80 1.88
C PHE A 111 -4.85 -9.55 2.35
N TYR A 112 -5.18 -9.47 3.65
CA TYR A 112 -6.38 -10.12 4.18
C TYR A 112 -7.69 -9.47 3.69
N MET A 113 -7.66 -8.19 3.29
CA MET A 113 -8.79 -7.48 2.71
C MET A 113 -8.87 -7.56 1.19
N ALA A 114 -7.94 -8.25 0.50
CA ALA A 114 -7.88 -8.27 -0.96
C ALA A 114 -9.20 -8.71 -1.62
N ASN A 115 -9.89 -9.69 -1.04
CA ASN A 115 -11.21 -10.13 -1.54
C ASN A 115 -12.31 -9.08 -1.37
N THR A 116 -12.29 -8.35 -0.25
CA THR A 116 -13.21 -7.23 -0.03
C THR A 116 -13.01 -6.15 -1.08
N PHE A 117 -11.75 -5.82 -1.39
CA PHE A 117 -11.41 -4.84 -2.41
C PHE A 117 -11.74 -5.33 -3.83
N ARG A 118 -11.53 -6.61 -4.15
CA ARG A 118 -12.01 -7.22 -5.40
C ARG A 118 -13.51 -7.00 -5.61
N ALA A 119 -14.31 -7.30 -4.57
CA ALA A 119 -15.76 -7.10 -4.61
C ALA A 119 -16.10 -5.60 -4.80
N LEU A 120 -15.41 -4.71 -4.08
CA LEU A 120 -15.59 -3.26 -4.18
C LEU A 120 -15.23 -2.72 -5.58
N PHE A 121 -14.18 -3.25 -6.20
CA PHE A 121 -13.74 -2.88 -7.55
C PHE A 121 -14.46 -3.65 -8.67
N LYS A 122 -15.45 -4.49 -8.33
CA LYS A 122 -16.19 -5.33 -9.30
C LYS A 122 -15.27 -6.21 -10.15
N LYS A 123 -14.18 -6.71 -9.56
CA LYS A 123 -13.27 -7.68 -10.16
C LYS A 123 -13.56 -9.07 -9.59
N PRO A 124 -14.41 -9.88 -10.24
CA PRO A 124 -14.65 -11.24 -9.78
C PRO A 124 -13.36 -12.05 -9.86
N ARG A 125 -13.23 -12.98 -8.93
CA ARG A 125 -12.16 -13.95 -8.92
C ARG A 125 -12.28 -14.85 -10.16
N PRO A 126 -11.21 -15.16 -10.89
CA PRO A 126 -11.28 -16.05 -12.06
C PRO A 126 -11.85 -17.43 -11.74
N ASP A 127 -11.73 -17.86 -10.48
CA ASP A 127 -12.22 -19.13 -9.93
C ASP A 127 -13.62 -19.05 -9.30
N GLN A 128 -14.27 -17.89 -9.31
CA GLN A 128 -15.58 -17.67 -8.68
C GLN A 128 -16.60 -17.07 -9.65
N ASP A 129 -17.09 -17.91 -10.58
CA ASP A 129 -18.43 -17.76 -11.19
C ASP A 129 -19.50 -18.05 -10.12
N TYR A 130 -19.60 -17.20 -9.11
CA TYR A 130 -20.85 -17.11 -8.36
C TYR A 130 -21.67 -15.99 -8.98
N ASP A 131 -22.81 -16.36 -9.55
CA ASP A 131 -23.89 -15.43 -9.87
C ASP A 131 -24.05 -14.47 -8.70
N VAL A 132 -23.66 -13.21 -8.90
CA VAL A 132 -23.85 -12.16 -7.90
C VAL A 132 -25.36 -11.94 -7.84
N ILE A 133 -26.02 -12.63 -6.91
CA ILE A 133 -27.41 -12.33 -6.57
C ILE A 133 -27.37 -10.96 -5.91
N HIS A 134 -27.65 -9.93 -6.71
CA HIS A 134 -27.91 -8.60 -6.18
C HIS A 134 -29.09 -8.72 -5.20
N PRO A 135 -28.92 -8.36 -3.91
CA PRO A 135 -30.05 -8.30 -3.01
C PRO A 135 -31.00 -7.21 -3.52
N SER A 136 -32.11 -7.62 -4.13
CA SER A 136 -33.21 -6.72 -4.44
C SER A 136 -33.84 -6.29 -3.12
N LEU A 137 -33.95 -4.98 -2.90
CA LEU A 137 -34.70 -4.46 -1.77
C LEU A 137 -36.14 -4.99 -1.85
N PRO A 138 -36.72 -5.48 -0.74
CA PRO A 138 -38.10 -5.92 -0.74
C PRO A 138 -39.00 -4.74 -1.13
N SER A 139 -39.98 -5.01 -2.00
CA SER A 139 -40.94 -4.06 -2.56
C SER A 139 -41.81 -3.34 -1.50
N SER A 140 -41.64 -3.68 -0.22
CA SER A 140 -42.24 -3.00 0.92
C SER A 140 -41.57 -1.67 1.30
N PHE A 141 -40.49 -1.25 0.62
CA PHE A 141 -39.76 -0.01 0.93
C PHE A 141 -39.80 1.06 -0.17
N THR A 142 -40.54 0.86 -1.26
CA THR A 142 -40.82 1.91 -2.25
C THR A 142 -42.15 2.57 -1.89
N TYR A 143 -42.09 3.78 -1.32
CA TYR A 143 -43.21 4.73 -1.22
C TYR A 143 -43.36 5.52 -2.51
#